data_AF-A0ABD5UCG9-F1
#
_entry.id   AF-A0ABD5UCG9-F1
#
_cell.length_a   1.000
_cell.length_b   1.000
_cell.length_c   1.000
_cell.angle_alpha   90.00
_cell.angle_beta   90.00
_cell.angle_gamma   90.00
#
_symmetry.space_group_name_H-M   'P 1'
#
loop_
_entity.id
_entity.type
_entity.pdbx_description
1 polymer ?
#
loop_
_entity_poly.entity_id
_entity_poly.type
_entity_poly.pdbx_seq_one_letter_code
_entity_poly.pdbx_strand_id
1 'polypeptide(L)'
;MRELFEELGSYEAKGELLLAGAVPDHRHWYRKKTSDEALPAELQTSDTTFIGRPMCATVDWPEYNERLTRSYYTTTTYTSASFLLDAWTPGRWNNETEQTEWFDGASETWGTNNPLPGYADIEALSLFVDVDLNDEVKASRHDDQAVTTDSFDRSTVETAIEFTVDRFTTLTDERGCIFCLDSGGGFYVMLPPAVTRPFFDALDSLAVRPESRGAFVDDLVTRFNQWLGEVEAGFLESTPSAVDMLKFDAVNNKNRQFKPPLSVHTTYDVVVHPLSPSSPRYARLPLQDVTAEHIDAARRWAATFTADREEFRAAARRLAALLFPEAYTVRGETVQGTVQAWVNAHEEAVTEKRQATEEATLRRQTDPRVFDETGDSPSGIPGSVTPYFHEVEKAIDDLDTEAVAEATIVTAWNDNKGGGSDKRHFYPVWGPDSNGSATFVNLAGGFAIDTGAGNALIGKPKMALIAVEGDSYHGGAASGADWRRGVQYLREVFGFDVPAHVPERGTKKPDGTIYERTPLWALCDAAVTFGTCSRDDLIEKTSEDGATYWDLPAPWVYNATLEALDEVSIDHNRQRRGTGTTKRSPRRILEQTRSTSDSPAGETPPDEWVDDVLLDLLGG
;
A
#
# COMPACT_ATOMS: atom_id res chain seq x y z
N MET A 1 31.11 -16.54 -7.15
CA MET A 1 29.65 -16.45 -7.27
C MET A 1 29.00 -16.32 -5.91
N ARG A 2 29.04 -17.35 -5.05
CA ARG A 2 28.49 -17.27 -3.67
C ARG A 2 28.90 -16.00 -2.91
N GLU A 3 30.20 -15.78 -2.70
CA GLU A 3 30.72 -14.59 -1.98
C GLU A 3 30.26 -13.26 -2.61
N LEU A 4 30.09 -13.21 -3.92
CA LEU A 4 29.62 -12.01 -4.62
C LEU A 4 28.15 -11.71 -4.30
N PHE A 5 27.32 -12.75 -4.25
CA PHE A 5 25.89 -12.58 -3.95
C PHE A 5 25.63 -12.44 -2.46
N GLU A 6 26.48 -13.03 -1.61
CA GLU A 6 26.50 -12.77 -0.17
C GLU A 6 26.80 -11.28 0.08
N GLU A 7 27.83 -10.73 -0.57
CA GLU A 7 28.18 -9.30 -0.49
C GLU A 7 27.00 -8.42 -0.93
N LEU A 8 26.44 -8.63 -2.13
CA LEU A 8 25.30 -7.85 -2.63
C LEU A 8 24.01 -8.07 -1.83
N GLY A 9 23.89 -9.21 -1.18
CA GLY A 9 22.77 -9.58 -0.34
C GLY A 9 22.79 -8.93 1.03
N SER A 10 23.88 -8.24 1.38
CA SER A 10 24.10 -7.64 2.69
C SER A 10 24.51 -6.18 2.59
N TYR A 11 24.05 -5.39 3.54
CA TYR A 11 24.48 -4.01 3.71
C TYR A 11 24.64 -3.75 5.21
N GLU A 12 25.85 -3.43 5.65
CA GLU A 12 26.12 -3.11 7.05
C GLU A 12 26.16 -1.60 7.24
N ALA A 13 25.29 -1.08 8.10
CA ALA A 13 25.23 0.34 8.43
C ALA A 13 25.13 0.51 9.94
N LYS A 14 26.00 1.33 10.53
CA LYS A 14 26.04 1.59 11.99
C LYS A 14 26.11 0.33 12.88
N GLY A 15 26.70 -0.76 12.38
CA GLY A 15 26.80 -2.04 13.08
C GLY A 15 25.53 -2.89 13.01
N GLU A 16 24.54 -2.49 12.22
CA GLU A 16 23.35 -3.27 11.90
C GLU A 16 23.54 -3.96 10.54
N LEU A 17 23.23 -5.26 10.50
CA LEU A 17 23.23 -6.03 9.26
C LEU A 17 21.84 -5.99 8.64
N LEU A 18 21.76 -5.36 7.46
CA LEU A 18 20.58 -5.38 6.62
C LEU A 18 20.75 -6.38 5.49
N LEU A 19 19.66 -7.02 5.09
CA LEU A 19 19.65 -8.09 4.11
C LEU A 19 18.72 -7.76 2.94
N ALA A 20 19.09 -8.23 1.75
CA ALA A 20 18.27 -8.18 0.54
C ALA A 20 17.67 -9.56 0.22
N GLY A 21 16.56 -9.56 -0.51
CA GLY A 21 15.87 -10.76 -0.95
C GLY A 21 16.55 -11.40 -2.17
N ALA A 22 16.58 -12.72 -2.23
CA ALA A 22 17.00 -13.51 -3.39
C ALA A 22 15.79 -14.00 -4.19
N VAL A 23 15.87 -13.90 -5.52
CA VAL A 23 14.83 -14.39 -6.43
C VAL A 23 15.43 -15.17 -7.60
N PRO A 24 15.71 -16.47 -7.44
CA PRO A 24 16.09 -17.33 -8.56
C PRO A 24 15.00 -17.36 -9.63
N ASP A 25 15.44 -17.16 -10.87
CA ASP A 25 14.66 -17.23 -12.11
C ASP A 25 13.38 -16.37 -12.09
N HIS A 26 13.38 -15.27 -11.32
CA HIS A 26 12.25 -14.34 -11.18
C HIS A 26 10.95 -15.00 -10.65
N ARG A 27 11.02 -16.20 -10.07
CA ARG A 27 9.82 -16.98 -9.67
C ARG A 27 9.89 -17.52 -8.26
N HIS A 28 11.09 -17.73 -7.75
CA HIS A 28 11.28 -18.34 -6.46
C HIS A 28 11.52 -17.25 -5.42
N TRP A 29 10.46 -16.70 -4.84
CA TRP A 29 10.57 -15.65 -3.84
C TRP A 29 10.72 -16.16 -2.42
N TYR A 30 10.22 -17.37 -2.15
CA TYR A 30 10.00 -17.83 -0.79
C TYR A 30 10.80 -19.08 -0.47
N ARG A 31 11.35 -19.06 0.74
CA ARG A 31 11.80 -20.24 1.45
C ARG A 31 10.60 -20.84 2.14
N LYS A 32 10.30 -22.11 1.87
CA LYS A 32 9.13 -22.81 2.43
C LYS A 32 9.60 -23.99 3.25
N LYS A 33 9.00 -24.20 4.41
CA LYS A 33 9.17 -25.41 5.23
C LYS A 33 7.79 -26.02 5.46
N THR A 34 7.62 -27.27 5.06
CA THR A 34 6.48 -28.08 5.51
C THR A 34 6.63 -28.32 7.01
N SER A 35 5.52 -28.37 7.76
CA SER A 35 5.62 -28.65 9.19
C SER A 35 4.52 -29.58 9.68
N ASP A 36 4.95 -30.65 10.36
CA ASP A 36 4.12 -31.40 11.31
C ASP A 36 4.16 -30.75 12.73
N GLU A 37 5.08 -29.80 13.00
CA GLU A 37 5.32 -29.24 14.35
C GLU A 37 5.34 -27.69 14.46
N ALA A 38 5.36 -26.92 13.36
CA ALA A 38 5.60 -25.47 13.39
C ALA A 38 4.34 -24.60 13.21
N LEU A 39 3.22 -25.18 12.76
CA LEU A 39 1.93 -24.50 12.65
C LEU A 39 1.06 -24.82 13.87
N PRO A 40 0.37 -23.83 14.46
CA PRO A 40 -0.72 -24.09 15.41
C PRO A 40 -1.69 -25.14 14.85
N ALA A 41 -2.17 -26.04 15.70
CA ALA A 41 -3.03 -27.14 15.27
C ALA A 41 -4.28 -26.65 14.53
N GLU A 42 -4.77 -25.44 14.83
CA GLU A 42 -5.92 -24.85 14.12
C GLU A 42 -5.61 -24.43 12.67
N LEU A 43 -4.33 -24.19 12.34
CA LEU A 43 -3.89 -23.80 10.99
C LEU A 43 -3.40 -24.98 10.15
N GLN A 44 -3.25 -26.16 10.76
CA GLN A 44 -2.91 -27.41 10.07
C GLN A 44 -4.15 -27.97 9.37
N THR A 45 -4.44 -27.46 8.17
CA THR A 45 -5.66 -27.82 7.44
C THR A 45 -5.48 -28.96 6.43
N SER A 46 -4.25 -29.29 6.02
CA SER A 46 -3.89 -30.46 5.18
C SER A 46 -2.37 -30.54 4.89
N ASP A 47 -1.96 -31.56 4.13
CA ASP A 47 -0.62 -31.74 3.52
C ASP A 47 -0.16 -30.56 2.63
N THR A 48 -1.02 -29.58 2.35
CA THR A 48 -0.69 -28.40 1.52
C THR A 48 -0.29 -27.16 2.32
N THR A 49 -0.25 -27.26 3.65
CA THR A 49 0.14 -26.16 4.55
C THR A 49 1.65 -26.13 4.80
N PHE A 50 2.19 -24.93 4.96
CA PHE A 50 3.60 -24.69 5.21
C PHE A 50 3.78 -23.38 5.98
N ILE A 51 5.01 -23.12 6.43
CA ILE A 51 5.44 -21.77 6.79
C ILE A 51 6.43 -21.29 5.74
N GLY A 52 6.42 -20.00 5.46
CA GLY A 52 7.38 -19.42 4.54
C GLY A 52 7.74 -17.99 4.88
N ARG A 53 8.90 -17.60 4.37
CA ARG A 53 9.43 -16.24 4.44
C ARG A 53 10.11 -15.90 3.11
N PRO A 54 10.39 -14.62 2.81
CA PRO A 54 11.17 -14.28 1.63
C PRO A 54 12.55 -14.97 1.69
N MET A 55 13.08 -15.39 0.54
CA MET A 55 14.45 -15.94 0.46
C MET A 55 15.47 -14.83 0.69
N CYS A 56 16.49 -15.11 1.48
CA CYS A 56 17.58 -14.20 1.76
C CYS A 56 18.77 -14.48 0.83
N ALA A 57 19.29 -13.43 0.19
CA ALA A 57 20.44 -13.51 -0.71
C ALA A 57 21.71 -14.06 -0.03
N THR A 58 21.96 -13.71 1.23
CA THR A 58 23.19 -14.13 1.92
C THR A 58 23.05 -15.50 2.57
N VAL A 59 21.92 -15.79 3.22
CA VAL A 59 21.78 -16.97 4.10
C VAL A 59 21.28 -18.20 3.34
N ASP A 60 20.40 -18.04 2.37
CA ASP A 60 19.69 -19.17 1.75
C ASP A 60 20.38 -19.69 0.47
N TRP A 61 21.65 -19.31 0.22
CA TRP A 61 22.42 -19.73 -0.97
C TRP A 61 22.30 -21.22 -1.29
N PRO A 62 22.47 -22.17 -0.34
CA PRO A 62 22.34 -23.59 -0.67
C PRO A 62 20.98 -23.94 -1.30
N GLU A 63 19.89 -23.42 -0.74
CA GLU A 63 18.52 -23.74 -1.18
C GLU A 63 18.21 -23.09 -2.53
N TYR A 64 18.58 -21.82 -2.70
CA TYR A 64 18.25 -21.11 -3.92
C TYR A 64 19.20 -21.46 -5.07
N ASN A 65 20.44 -21.86 -4.79
CA ASN A 65 21.38 -22.36 -5.80
C ASN A 65 20.94 -23.71 -6.38
N GLU A 66 20.30 -24.58 -5.58
CA GLU A 66 19.67 -25.81 -6.07
C GLU A 66 18.48 -25.53 -7.01
N ARG A 67 17.77 -24.42 -6.77
CA ARG A 67 16.60 -23.99 -7.56
C ARG A 67 16.96 -23.09 -8.75
N LEU A 68 18.16 -22.52 -8.76
CA LEU A 68 18.63 -21.60 -9.78
C LEU A 68 18.92 -22.37 -11.06
N THR A 69 18.10 -22.16 -12.09
CA THR A 69 18.31 -22.75 -13.41
C THR A 69 19.15 -21.85 -14.30
N ARG A 70 18.98 -20.53 -14.22
CA ARG A 70 19.67 -19.61 -15.12
C ARG A 70 19.98 -18.23 -14.55
N SER A 71 18.95 -17.49 -14.15
CA SER A 71 19.08 -16.06 -13.84
C SER A 71 18.85 -15.81 -12.36
N TYR A 72 19.87 -15.27 -11.70
CA TYR A 72 19.74 -14.82 -10.33
C TYR A 72 19.31 -13.36 -10.29
N TYR A 73 18.39 -13.03 -9.38
CA TYR A 73 17.98 -11.67 -9.10
C TYR A 73 18.09 -11.41 -7.59
N THR A 74 18.35 -10.15 -7.24
CA THR A 74 18.30 -9.67 -5.86
C THR A 74 17.43 -8.42 -5.79
N THR A 75 16.80 -8.16 -4.65
CA THR A 75 16.02 -6.94 -4.44
C THR A 75 16.93 -5.72 -4.33
N THR A 76 16.40 -4.53 -4.66
CA THR A 76 17.08 -3.25 -4.41
C THR A 76 16.82 -2.68 -3.03
N THR A 77 15.92 -3.30 -2.27
CA THR A 77 15.58 -2.96 -0.89
C THR A 77 16.32 -3.85 0.09
N TYR A 78 16.73 -3.25 1.21
CA TYR A 78 17.37 -3.91 2.33
C TYR A 78 16.49 -3.73 3.57
N THR A 79 16.37 -4.80 4.36
CA THR A 79 15.53 -4.87 5.56
C THR A 79 16.32 -5.48 6.71
N SER A 80 15.83 -5.35 7.95
CA SER A 80 16.47 -6.02 9.09
C SER A 80 16.63 -7.52 8.88
N ALA A 81 17.74 -8.06 9.42
CA ALA A 81 17.95 -9.50 9.46
C ALA A 81 16.81 -10.25 10.17
N SER A 82 16.22 -9.66 11.22
CA SER A 82 15.07 -10.25 11.93
C SER A 82 13.85 -10.41 11.02
N PHE A 83 13.54 -9.40 10.18
CA PHE A 83 12.46 -9.55 9.22
C PHE A 83 12.76 -10.68 8.23
N LEU A 84 13.90 -10.62 7.54
CA LEU A 84 14.19 -11.57 6.46
C LEU A 84 14.49 -13.00 6.89
N LEU A 85 14.88 -13.24 8.14
CA LEU A 85 15.26 -14.56 8.64
C LEU A 85 14.22 -15.18 9.57
N ASP A 86 13.47 -14.36 10.31
CA ASP A 86 12.62 -14.81 11.41
C ASP A 86 11.11 -14.56 11.16
N ALA A 87 10.72 -13.72 10.19
CA ALA A 87 9.30 -13.47 9.88
C ALA A 87 8.68 -14.62 9.06
N TRP A 88 8.46 -15.77 9.71
CA TRP A 88 7.77 -16.91 9.12
C TRP A 88 6.25 -16.71 9.14
N THR A 89 5.65 -16.72 7.96
CA THR A 89 4.21 -16.58 7.78
C THR A 89 3.59 -17.93 7.39
N PRO A 90 2.49 -18.35 8.02
CA PRO A 90 1.73 -19.51 7.57
C PRO A 90 1.25 -19.33 6.13
N GLY A 91 1.44 -20.36 5.32
CA GLY A 91 1.05 -20.41 3.92
C GLY A 91 0.34 -21.71 3.60
N ARG A 92 -0.49 -21.71 2.57
CA ARG A 92 -1.09 -22.93 2.02
C ARG A 92 -1.12 -22.86 0.51
N TRP A 93 -1.02 -24.02 -0.12
CA TRP A 93 -1.32 -24.13 -1.54
C TRP A 93 -2.81 -24.40 -1.72
N ASN A 94 -3.49 -23.50 -2.42
CA ASN A 94 -4.88 -23.66 -2.81
C ASN A 94 -4.94 -24.39 -4.17
N ASN A 95 -5.42 -25.63 -4.16
CA ASN A 95 -5.54 -26.47 -5.36
C ASN A 95 -6.61 -25.99 -6.34
N GLU A 96 -7.61 -25.23 -5.88
CA GLU A 96 -8.69 -24.73 -6.73
C GLU A 96 -8.23 -23.50 -7.52
N THR A 97 -7.51 -22.59 -6.86
CA THR A 97 -7.01 -21.36 -7.50
C THR A 97 -5.61 -21.51 -8.09
N GLU A 98 -4.93 -22.63 -7.82
CA GLU A 98 -3.53 -22.89 -8.17
C GLU A 98 -2.60 -21.76 -7.69
N GLN A 99 -2.87 -21.22 -6.50
CA GLN A 99 -2.11 -20.13 -5.91
C GLN A 99 -1.65 -20.44 -4.49
N THR A 100 -0.56 -19.79 -4.10
CA THR A 100 -0.16 -19.74 -2.70
C THR A 100 -0.99 -18.67 -2.00
N GLU A 101 -1.70 -19.07 -0.95
CA GLU A 101 -2.35 -18.16 -0.02
C GLU A 101 -1.52 -18.06 1.25
N TRP A 102 -1.51 -16.88 1.85
CA TRP A 102 -0.82 -16.62 3.12
C TRP A 102 -1.84 -16.20 4.16
N PHE A 103 -1.56 -16.60 5.41
CA PHE A 103 -2.40 -16.25 6.54
C PHE A 103 -2.08 -14.85 7.01
N ASP A 104 -3.10 -14.00 7.05
CA ASP A 104 -3.04 -12.70 7.68
C ASP A 104 -3.58 -12.81 9.11
N GLY A 105 -2.67 -12.65 10.09
CA GLY A 105 -3.00 -12.73 11.51
C GLY A 105 -3.87 -11.57 12.00
N ALA A 106 -3.90 -10.43 11.30
CA ALA A 106 -4.73 -9.29 11.71
C ALA A 106 -6.20 -9.50 11.34
N SER A 107 -6.45 -10.08 10.16
CA SER A 107 -7.81 -10.40 9.71
C SER A 107 -8.26 -11.82 10.02
N GLU A 108 -7.35 -12.68 10.50
CA GLU A 108 -7.51 -14.12 10.69
C GLU A 108 -8.00 -14.83 9.41
N THR A 109 -7.55 -14.37 8.24
CA THR A 109 -7.96 -14.94 6.95
C THR A 109 -6.79 -15.38 6.08
N TRP A 110 -7.08 -16.32 5.19
CA TRP A 110 -6.18 -16.69 4.09
C TRP A 110 -6.43 -15.75 2.91
N GLY A 111 -5.37 -15.20 2.35
CA GLY A 111 -5.47 -14.28 1.23
C GLY A 111 -4.27 -14.33 0.29
N THR A 112 -4.29 -13.45 -0.71
CA THR A 112 -3.23 -13.29 -1.70
C THR A 112 -2.13 -12.32 -1.25
N ASN A 113 -2.27 -11.74 -0.05
CA ASN A 113 -1.18 -11.03 0.63
C ASN A 113 0.05 -11.94 0.71
N ASN A 114 1.24 -11.37 0.73
CA ASN A 114 2.48 -12.14 0.74
C ASN A 114 3.41 -11.67 1.87
N PRO A 115 4.34 -12.51 2.33
CA PRO A 115 5.24 -12.19 3.43
C PRO A 115 6.43 -11.35 2.98
N LEU A 116 6.36 -10.68 1.83
CA LEU A 116 7.40 -9.77 1.38
C LEU A 116 7.35 -8.49 2.23
N PRO A 117 8.49 -7.80 2.42
CA PRO A 117 8.52 -6.57 3.19
C PRO A 117 7.60 -5.50 2.60
N GLY A 118 6.84 -4.83 3.48
CA GLY A 118 6.15 -3.58 3.19
C GLY A 118 7.12 -2.40 3.13
N TYR A 119 6.63 -1.21 2.77
CA TYR A 119 7.46 -0.01 2.78
C TYR A 119 7.97 0.36 4.18
N ALA A 120 7.20 0.04 5.22
CA ALA A 120 7.58 0.26 6.60
C ALA A 120 8.77 -0.62 7.03
N ASP A 121 8.96 -1.78 6.41
CA ASP A 121 10.02 -2.73 6.77
C ASP A 121 11.38 -2.42 6.11
N ILE A 122 11.41 -1.47 5.17
CA ILE A 122 12.61 -1.10 4.44
C ILE A 122 13.50 -0.20 5.31
N GLU A 123 14.80 -0.47 5.28
CA GLU A 123 15.81 0.25 6.06
C GLU A 123 16.97 0.83 5.24
N ALA A 124 17.10 0.40 3.99
CA ALA A 124 17.88 1.07 2.97
C ALA A 124 17.36 0.69 1.57
N LEU A 125 17.61 1.56 0.59
CA LEU A 125 17.11 1.39 -0.77
C LEU A 125 18.16 1.82 -1.78
N SER A 126 18.43 0.96 -2.76
CA SER A 126 19.11 1.35 -3.99
C SER A 126 18.09 1.90 -4.99
N LEU A 127 18.23 3.18 -5.33
CA LEU A 127 17.45 3.82 -6.38
C LEU A 127 18.10 3.54 -7.73
N PHE A 128 17.33 3.07 -8.72
CA PHE A 128 17.89 2.82 -10.04
C PHE A 128 16.88 2.95 -11.17
N VAL A 129 17.39 2.93 -12.41
CA VAL A 129 16.61 2.78 -13.63
C VAL A 129 17.09 1.56 -14.40
N ASP A 130 16.14 0.81 -14.93
CA ASP A 130 16.38 -0.25 -15.92
C ASP A 130 16.03 0.31 -17.30
N VAL A 131 17.03 0.42 -18.17
CA VAL A 131 16.81 0.87 -19.55
C VAL A 131 16.96 -0.32 -20.46
N ASP A 132 15.83 -0.84 -20.92
CA ASP A 132 15.74 -2.01 -21.77
C ASP A 132 15.91 -1.64 -23.24
N LEU A 133 16.55 -2.52 -24.00
CA LEU A 133 16.41 -2.54 -25.46
C LEU A 133 15.05 -3.11 -25.82
N ASN A 134 14.40 -2.55 -26.84
CA ASN A 134 13.23 -3.15 -27.44
C ASN A 134 13.55 -4.55 -28.00
N ASP A 135 12.57 -5.45 -28.02
CA ASP A 135 12.82 -6.89 -28.25
C ASP A 135 13.51 -7.19 -29.60
N GLU A 136 13.18 -6.47 -30.67
CA GLU A 136 13.82 -6.63 -31.98
C GLU A 136 15.29 -6.18 -31.96
N VAL A 137 15.59 -5.06 -31.30
CA VAL A 137 16.94 -4.52 -31.13
C VAL A 137 17.76 -5.44 -30.22
N LYS A 138 17.14 -5.94 -29.15
CA LYS A 138 17.72 -6.91 -28.22
C LYS A 138 18.09 -8.20 -28.93
N ALA A 139 17.22 -8.71 -29.81
CA ALA A 139 17.51 -9.90 -30.63
C ALA A 139 18.67 -9.65 -31.59
N SER A 140 18.67 -8.52 -32.30
CA SER A 140 19.75 -8.10 -33.21
C SER A 140 21.12 -8.03 -32.50
N ARG A 141 21.16 -7.45 -31.27
CA ARG A 141 22.38 -7.37 -30.45
C ARG A 141 23.03 -8.75 -30.19
N HIS A 142 22.24 -9.82 -30.15
CA HIS A 142 22.70 -11.17 -29.82
C HIS A 142 22.82 -12.10 -31.01
N ASP A 143 22.53 -11.63 -32.23
CA ASP A 143 22.71 -12.41 -33.44
C ASP A 143 24.11 -12.15 -34.04
N ASP A 144 24.97 -13.17 -33.94
CA ASP A 144 26.34 -13.16 -34.49
C ASP A 144 26.39 -13.03 -36.02
N GLN A 145 25.28 -13.32 -36.71
CA GLN A 145 25.16 -13.17 -38.16
C GLN A 145 24.44 -11.88 -38.58
N ALA A 146 23.76 -11.18 -37.66
CA ALA A 146 23.07 -9.92 -37.91
C ALA A 146 23.91 -8.66 -37.63
N VAL A 147 25.25 -8.78 -37.59
CA VAL A 147 26.21 -7.67 -37.41
C VAL A 147 26.05 -6.54 -38.46
N THR A 148 25.12 -6.67 -39.41
CA THR A 148 24.77 -5.70 -40.45
C THR A 148 23.32 -5.20 -40.42
N THR A 149 22.49 -5.49 -39.41
CA THR A 149 21.13 -4.91 -39.35
C THR A 149 21.18 -3.48 -38.81
N ASP A 150 20.60 -2.53 -39.55
CA ASP A 150 20.49 -1.09 -39.24
C ASP A 150 19.80 -0.75 -37.90
N SER A 151 19.29 -1.73 -37.15
CA SER A 151 18.45 -1.52 -35.96
C SER A 151 19.19 -1.41 -34.62
N PHE A 152 20.44 -1.91 -34.51
CA PHE A 152 21.23 -1.79 -33.28
C PHE A 152 22.36 -0.77 -33.44
N ASP A 153 22.17 0.42 -32.87
CA ASP A 153 23.21 1.44 -32.76
C ASP A 153 23.78 1.50 -31.34
N ARG A 154 24.97 0.89 -31.18
CA ARG A 154 25.74 0.93 -29.94
C ARG A 154 25.99 2.37 -29.45
N SER A 155 26.24 3.32 -30.36
CA SER A 155 26.57 4.69 -29.98
C SER A 155 25.38 5.42 -29.36
N THR A 156 24.16 5.12 -29.82
CA THR A 156 22.92 5.61 -29.18
C THR A 156 22.78 5.03 -27.76
N VAL A 157 23.12 3.75 -27.52
CA VAL A 157 23.06 3.18 -26.16
C VAL A 157 24.13 3.80 -25.25
N GLU A 158 25.36 3.96 -25.73
CA GLU A 158 26.43 4.60 -24.95
C GLU A 158 26.07 6.05 -24.61
N THR A 159 25.46 6.79 -25.54
CA THR A 159 24.90 8.13 -25.30
C THR A 159 23.80 8.11 -24.23
N ALA A 160 22.91 7.12 -24.25
CA ALA A 160 21.86 6.95 -23.24
C ALA A 160 22.45 6.68 -21.85
N ILE A 161 23.49 5.85 -21.76
CA ILE A 161 24.19 5.60 -20.50
C ILE A 161 24.83 6.89 -19.98
N GLU A 162 25.59 7.60 -20.81
CA GLU A 162 26.24 8.87 -20.43
C GLU A 162 25.22 9.90 -19.95
N PHE A 163 24.14 10.10 -20.71
CA PHE A 163 23.06 10.99 -20.33
C PHE A 163 22.44 10.61 -18.98
N THR A 164 22.13 9.33 -18.80
CA THR A 164 21.49 8.85 -17.56
C THR A 164 22.44 9.00 -16.37
N VAL A 165 23.73 8.69 -16.53
CA VAL A 165 24.74 8.91 -15.47
C VAL A 165 24.87 10.39 -15.14
N ASP A 166 24.85 11.27 -16.14
CA ASP A 166 24.91 12.73 -15.92
C ASP A 166 23.72 13.20 -15.11
N ARG A 167 22.51 12.73 -15.43
CA ARG A 167 21.28 13.02 -14.67
C ARG A 167 21.37 12.48 -13.25
N PHE A 168 21.80 11.23 -13.04
CA PHE A 168 22.01 10.69 -11.70
C PHE A 168 23.09 11.44 -10.91
N THR A 169 24.13 11.94 -11.58
CA THR A 169 25.17 12.76 -10.95
C THR A 169 24.57 14.06 -10.38
N THR A 170 23.53 14.62 -11.01
CA THR A 170 22.82 15.79 -10.45
C THR A 170 22.11 15.51 -9.13
N LEU A 171 21.74 14.25 -8.85
CA LEU A 171 21.11 13.83 -7.60
C LEU A 171 22.09 13.74 -6.43
N THR A 172 23.38 13.60 -6.72
CA THR A 172 24.42 13.32 -5.72
C THR A 172 25.52 14.39 -5.67
N ASP A 173 25.61 15.23 -6.70
CA ASP A 173 26.74 16.12 -7.02
C ASP A 173 28.09 15.37 -7.21
N GLU A 174 28.09 14.02 -7.19
CA GLU A 174 29.30 13.20 -7.16
C GLU A 174 29.15 11.95 -8.05
N ARG A 175 29.80 11.96 -9.22
CA ARG A 175 29.75 10.82 -10.18
C ARG A 175 30.26 9.51 -9.55
N GLY A 176 31.13 9.59 -8.55
CA GLY A 176 31.64 8.42 -7.82
C GLY A 176 30.56 7.63 -7.07
N CYS A 177 29.36 8.19 -6.90
CA CYS A 177 28.21 7.52 -6.31
C CYS A 177 27.38 6.73 -7.33
N ILE A 178 27.69 6.80 -8.62
CA ILE A 178 26.87 6.20 -9.69
C ILE A 178 27.45 4.86 -10.09
N PHE A 179 26.59 3.85 -10.19
CA PHE A 179 26.98 2.51 -10.61
C PHE A 179 26.22 2.12 -11.87
N CYS A 180 26.91 1.45 -12.80
CA CYS A 180 26.33 1.01 -14.05
C CYS A 180 26.59 -0.47 -14.30
N LEU A 181 25.61 -1.14 -14.91
CA LEU A 181 25.71 -2.54 -15.32
C LEU A 181 25.17 -2.68 -16.74
N ASP A 182 25.80 -3.54 -17.55
CA ASP A 182 25.19 -4.09 -18.76
C ASP A 182 24.30 -5.25 -18.32
N SER A 183 22.99 -5.17 -18.54
CA SER A 183 22.05 -6.21 -18.10
C SER A 183 21.99 -7.40 -19.06
N GLY A 184 22.71 -7.32 -20.20
CA GLY A 184 22.58 -8.20 -21.35
C GLY A 184 21.36 -7.87 -22.24
N GLY A 185 20.32 -7.25 -21.69
CA GLY A 185 19.13 -6.80 -22.43
C GLY A 185 19.05 -5.28 -22.59
N GLY A 186 19.96 -4.54 -21.97
CA GLY A 186 19.86 -3.12 -21.70
C GLY A 186 20.96 -2.71 -20.72
N PHE A 187 20.71 -1.70 -19.90
CA PHE A 187 21.64 -1.29 -18.85
C PHE A 187 20.91 -0.83 -17.59
N TYR A 188 21.60 -0.95 -16.45
CA TYR A 188 21.17 -0.38 -15.17
C TYR A 188 22.02 0.84 -14.83
N VAL A 189 21.40 1.91 -14.31
CA VAL A 189 22.10 3.01 -13.62
C VAL A 189 21.53 3.14 -12.22
N MET A 190 22.39 3.05 -11.21
CA MET A 190 22.00 2.84 -9.82
C MET A 190 22.74 3.76 -8.84
N LEU A 191 22.08 4.10 -7.74
CA LEU A 191 22.67 4.64 -6.52
C LEU A 191 22.82 3.53 -5.47
N PRO A 192 23.92 3.49 -4.72
CA PRO A 192 24.12 2.52 -3.66
C PRO A 192 23.17 2.79 -2.48
N PRO A 193 22.83 1.77 -1.66
CA PRO A 193 21.92 1.93 -0.52
C PRO A 193 22.40 2.95 0.51
N ALA A 194 23.71 3.17 0.62
CA ALA A 194 24.30 4.20 1.48
C ALA A 194 23.86 5.64 1.15
N VAL A 195 23.45 5.92 -0.11
CA VAL A 195 22.93 7.24 -0.50
C VAL A 195 21.55 7.51 0.10
N THR A 196 20.72 6.48 0.30
CA THR A 196 19.38 6.66 0.89
C THR A 196 19.35 6.40 2.39
N ARG A 197 20.34 5.68 2.94
CA ARG A 197 20.40 5.34 4.38
C ARG A 197 20.17 6.54 5.33
N PRO A 198 20.69 7.76 5.07
CA PRO A 198 20.44 8.90 5.95
C PRO A 198 18.96 9.30 6.13
N PHE A 199 18.08 8.98 5.16
CA PHE A 199 16.64 9.18 5.34
C PHE A 199 16.06 8.21 6.36
N PHE A 200 16.47 6.93 6.31
CA PHE A 200 16.05 5.90 7.26
C PHE A 200 16.60 6.18 8.66
N ASP A 201 17.88 6.59 8.75
CA ASP A 201 18.47 7.05 10.00
C ASP A 201 17.69 8.19 10.66
N ALA A 202 17.16 9.12 9.84
CA ALA A 202 16.32 10.19 10.32
C ALA A 202 14.95 9.64 10.81
N LEU A 203 14.30 8.77 10.05
CA LEU A 203 13.04 8.11 10.46
C LEU A 203 13.20 7.38 11.80
N ASP A 204 14.29 6.63 11.96
CA ASP A 204 14.61 5.91 13.20
C ASP A 204 14.82 6.88 14.37
N SER A 205 15.56 7.97 14.14
CA SER A 205 15.82 8.99 15.17
C SER A 205 14.57 9.71 15.66
N LEU A 206 13.54 9.78 14.80
CA LEU A 206 12.26 10.41 15.09
C LEU A 206 11.25 9.45 15.71
N ALA A 207 11.57 8.15 15.78
CA ALA A 207 10.66 7.10 16.25
C ALA A 207 9.26 7.19 15.61
N VAL A 208 9.23 7.41 14.30
CA VAL A 208 7.98 7.56 13.54
C VAL A 208 7.14 6.29 13.59
N ARG A 209 5.81 6.44 13.51
CA ARG A 209 4.90 5.28 13.41
C ARG A 209 5.15 4.51 12.10
N PRO A 210 4.95 3.18 12.07
CA PRO A 210 5.16 2.37 10.88
C PRO A 210 4.41 2.85 9.64
N GLU A 211 3.19 3.39 9.80
CA GLU A 211 2.38 3.90 8.69
C GLU A 211 3.02 5.14 8.06
N SER A 212 3.47 6.08 8.90
CA SER A 212 4.16 7.30 8.43
C SER A 212 5.54 7.00 7.86
N ARG A 213 6.25 5.99 8.41
CA ARG A 213 7.48 5.46 7.82
C ARG A 213 7.21 4.93 6.42
N GLY A 214 6.22 4.03 6.28
CA GLY A 214 5.85 3.44 5.00
C GLY A 214 5.45 4.49 3.98
N ALA A 215 4.66 5.48 4.39
CA ALA A 215 4.24 6.59 3.53
C ALA A 215 5.43 7.47 3.07
N PHE A 216 6.40 7.74 3.94
CA PHE A 216 7.60 8.48 3.54
C PHE A 216 8.42 7.72 2.49
N VAL A 217 8.65 6.43 2.71
CA VAL A 217 9.44 5.59 1.79
C VAL A 217 8.72 5.45 0.45
N ASP A 218 7.40 5.31 0.45
CA ASP A 218 6.58 5.29 -0.77
C ASP A 218 6.65 6.63 -1.53
N ASP A 219 6.61 7.77 -0.82
CA ASP A 219 6.74 9.09 -1.44
C ASP A 219 8.15 9.33 -2.01
N LEU A 220 9.21 8.90 -1.30
CA LEU A 220 10.58 8.92 -1.81
C LEU A 220 10.71 8.16 -3.15
N VAL A 221 10.16 6.95 -3.21
CA VAL A 221 10.14 6.13 -4.42
C VAL A 221 9.31 6.78 -5.52
N THR A 222 8.14 7.32 -5.17
CA THR A 222 7.22 7.99 -6.10
C THR A 222 7.88 9.20 -6.76
N ARG A 223 8.50 10.08 -5.97
CA ARG A 223 9.21 11.26 -6.47
C ARG A 223 10.40 10.90 -7.33
N PHE A 224 11.13 9.85 -6.97
CA PHE A 224 12.22 9.35 -7.80
C PHE A 224 11.71 8.81 -9.15
N ASN A 225 10.61 8.06 -9.17
CA ASN A 225 9.99 7.57 -10.41
C ASN A 225 9.47 8.73 -11.29
N GLN A 226 8.87 9.76 -10.69
CA GLN A 226 8.47 10.97 -11.41
C GLN A 226 9.66 11.67 -12.06
N TRP A 227 10.75 11.85 -11.30
CA TRP A 227 12.00 12.40 -11.82
C TRP A 227 12.59 11.55 -12.95
N LEU A 228 12.52 10.21 -12.87
CA LEU A 228 12.94 9.33 -13.96
C LEU A 228 12.08 9.52 -15.22
N GLY A 229 10.79 9.77 -15.08
CA GLY A 229 9.92 10.11 -16.22
C GLY A 229 10.36 11.39 -16.93
N GLU A 230 10.81 12.40 -16.18
CA GLU A 230 11.40 13.62 -16.76
C GLU A 230 12.75 13.34 -17.45
N VAL A 231 13.57 12.46 -16.88
CA VAL A 231 14.83 12.02 -17.48
C VAL A 231 14.61 11.30 -18.81
N GLU A 232 13.66 10.37 -18.87
CA GLU A 232 13.29 9.67 -20.11
C GLU A 232 12.78 10.67 -21.16
N ALA A 233 11.82 11.53 -20.79
CA ALA A 233 11.26 12.51 -21.70
C ALA A 233 12.33 13.44 -22.29
N GLY A 234 13.23 13.96 -21.43
CA GLY A 234 14.33 14.81 -21.87
C GLY A 234 15.35 14.08 -22.76
N PHE A 235 15.64 12.81 -22.48
CA PHE A 235 16.52 12.00 -23.33
C PHE A 235 15.91 11.78 -24.71
N LEU A 236 14.66 11.29 -24.77
CA LEU A 236 13.97 10.97 -26.02
C LEU A 236 13.72 12.21 -26.89
N GLU A 237 13.49 13.37 -26.28
CA GLU A 237 13.41 14.65 -27.01
C GLU A 237 14.76 15.02 -27.66
N SER A 238 15.87 14.85 -26.93
CA SER A 238 17.23 15.17 -27.42
C SER A 238 17.79 14.12 -28.39
N THR A 239 17.32 12.88 -28.32
CA THR A 239 17.81 11.73 -29.09
C THR A 239 16.64 10.95 -29.71
N PRO A 240 15.98 11.48 -30.77
CA PRO A 240 14.80 10.83 -31.35
C PRO A 240 15.07 9.41 -31.90
N SER A 241 16.31 9.11 -32.30
CA SER A 241 16.71 7.75 -32.74
C SER A 241 16.59 6.69 -31.66
N ALA A 242 16.51 7.08 -30.38
CA ALA A 242 16.37 6.17 -29.26
C ALA A 242 14.93 5.70 -29.01
N VAL A 243 13.91 6.39 -29.54
CA VAL A 243 12.48 6.12 -29.24
C VAL A 243 12.08 4.68 -29.59
N ASP A 244 12.52 4.20 -30.75
CA ASP A 244 12.22 2.84 -31.20
C ASP A 244 13.26 1.81 -30.71
N MET A 245 14.27 2.25 -29.95
CA MET A 245 15.40 1.42 -29.52
C MET A 245 15.38 1.11 -28.02
N LEU A 246 15.02 2.09 -27.18
CA LEU A 246 15.18 2.06 -25.75
C LEU A 246 13.86 2.33 -25.04
N LYS A 247 13.68 1.70 -23.88
CA LYS A 247 12.56 1.93 -22.97
C LYS A 247 13.09 2.10 -21.56
N PHE A 248 12.79 3.23 -20.91
CA PHE A 248 13.17 3.44 -19.51
C PHE A 248 12.06 2.86 -18.63
N ASP A 249 12.38 1.83 -17.87
CA ASP A 249 11.47 1.28 -16.86
C ASP A 249 11.67 2.03 -15.54
N ALA A 250 10.90 3.10 -15.38
CA ALA A 250 10.88 4.00 -14.21
C ALA A 250 9.96 3.48 -13.09
N VAL A 251 9.98 2.18 -12.78
CA VAL A 251 9.09 1.56 -11.79
C VAL A 251 9.88 1.01 -10.61
N ASN A 252 10.46 1.89 -9.79
CA ASN A 252 10.98 1.52 -8.47
C ASN A 252 9.80 1.21 -7.53
N ASN A 253 9.96 0.20 -6.67
CA ASN A 253 8.99 -0.19 -5.64
C ASN A 253 9.65 -1.09 -4.58
N LYS A 254 8.94 -1.41 -3.50
CA LYS A 254 9.42 -2.24 -2.38
C LYS A 254 9.96 -3.63 -2.75
N ASN A 255 9.50 -4.19 -3.86
CA ASN A 255 9.86 -5.53 -4.35
C ASN A 255 10.64 -5.46 -5.67
N ARG A 256 11.22 -4.31 -6.01
CA ARG A 256 11.97 -4.15 -7.25
C ARG A 256 13.24 -5.00 -7.21
N GLN A 257 13.52 -5.69 -8.31
CA GLN A 257 14.63 -6.61 -8.47
C GLN A 257 15.57 -6.13 -9.57
N PHE A 258 16.82 -6.58 -9.52
CA PHE A 258 17.74 -6.49 -10.64
C PHE A 258 18.60 -7.75 -10.74
N LYS A 259 19.16 -7.99 -11.93
CA LYS A 259 20.18 -9.03 -12.12
C LYS A 259 21.53 -8.47 -11.66
N PRO A 260 22.17 -9.02 -10.62
CA PRO A 260 23.48 -8.55 -10.20
C PRO A 260 24.59 -8.99 -11.18
N PRO A 261 25.81 -8.41 -11.07
CA PRO A 261 26.98 -8.88 -11.82
C PRO A 261 27.12 -10.39 -11.83
N LEU A 262 27.49 -10.93 -13.00
CA LEU A 262 27.66 -12.35 -13.30
C LEU A 262 26.37 -13.20 -13.27
N SER A 263 25.20 -12.60 -13.05
CA SER A 263 23.93 -13.27 -13.34
C SER A 263 23.79 -13.48 -14.86
N VAL A 264 23.31 -14.65 -15.28
CA VAL A 264 23.11 -14.97 -16.70
C VAL A 264 21.79 -14.36 -17.15
N HIS A 265 21.76 -13.77 -18.35
CA HIS A 265 20.52 -13.25 -18.93
C HIS A 265 19.53 -14.40 -19.20
N THR A 266 18.23 -14.16 -18.99
CA THR A 266 17.16 -15.17 -19.08
C THR A 266 17.07 -15.88 -20.43
N THR A 267 17.27 -15.16 -21.54
CA THR A 267 17.21 -15.70 -22.90
C THR A 267 18.58 -15.98 -23.53
N TYR A 268 19.50 -15.00 -23.47
CA TYR A 268 20.79 -15.04 -24.18
C TYR A 268 21.94 -15.50 -23.29
N ASP A 269 22.93 -16.20 -23.85
CA ASP A 269 24.12 -16.69 -23.13
C ASP A 269 25.16 -15.58 -22.90
N VAL A 270 24.71 -14.50 -22.27
CA VAL A 270 25.51 -13.37 -21.82
C VAL A 270 25.33 -13.17 -20.33
N VAL A 271 26.34 -12.59 -19.68
CA VAL A 271 26.29 -12.27 -18.26
C VAL A 271 26.15 -10.78 -18.04
N VAL A 272 25.52 -10.42 -16.94
CA VAL A 272 25.54 -9.04 -16.43
C VAL A 272 26.96 -8.69 -16.02
N HIS A 273 27.45 -7.51 -16.37
CA HIS A 273 28.76 -7.06 -15.92
C HIS A 273 28.82 -5.55 -15.65
N PRO A 274 29.75 -5.10 -14.79
CA PRO A 274 29.98 -3.68 -14.56
C PRO A 274 30.29 -2.90 -15.83
N LEU A 275 29.73 -1.69 -15.91
CA LEU A 275 30.08 -0.64 -16.86
C LEU A 275 30.72 0.53 -16.11
N SER A 276 31.64 1.24 -16.77
CA SER A 276 32.26 2.45 -16.22
C SER A 276 31.32 3.65 -16.38
N PRO A 277 30.91 4.33 -15.29
CA PRO A 277 30.08 5.54 -15.38
C PRO A 277 30.77 6.74 -16.05
N SER A 278 32.10 6.73 -16.12
CA SER A 278 32.89 7.83 -16.69
C SER A 278 33.29 7.62 -18.15
N SER A 279 33.17 6.39 -18.65
CA SER A 279 33.48 6.03 -20.03
C SER A 279 32.81 4.69 -20.34
N PRO A 280 31.48 4.69 -20.53
CA PRO A 280 30.74 3.46 -20.73
C PRO A 280 31.16 2.82 -22.05
N ARG A 281 31.43 1.52 -22.01
CA ARG A 281 31.68 0.70 -23.20
C ARG A 281 30.63 -0.38 -23.25
N TYR A 282 29.60 -0.18 -24.06
CA TYR A 282 28.48 -1.09 -24.16
C TYR A 282 28.82 -2.25 -25.10
N ALA A 283 29.45 -3.28 -24.53
CA ALA A 283 29.84 -4.49 -25.23
C ALA A 283 29.38 -5.69 -24.41
N ARG A 284 28.61 -6.59 -25.03
CA ARG A 284 28.13 -7.80 -24.34
C ARG A 284 29.31 -8.65 -23.88
N LEU A 285 29.14 -9.34 -22.74
CA LEU A 285 30.07 -10.35 -22.25
C LEU A 285 29.41 -11.74 -22.36
N PRO A 286 29.76 -12.54 -23.38
CA PRO A 286 29.28 -13.92 -23.47
C PRO A 286 29.69 -14.76 -22.26
N LEU A 287 28.84 -15.71 -21.87
CA LEU A 287 29.07 -16.56 -20.69
C LEU A 287 30.40 -17.33 -20.76
N GLN A 288 30.76 -17.82 -21.95
CA GLN A 288 32.02 -18.53 -22.19
C GLN A 288 33.27 -17.66 -22.10
N ASP A 289 33.12 -16.33 -22.20
CA ASP A 289 34.22 -15.37 -22.21
C ASP A 289 34.48 -14.76 -20.82
N VAL A 290 33.75 -15.22 -19.79
CA VAL A 290 33.96 -14.80 -18.40
C VAL A 290 35.33 -15.27 -17.92
N THR A 291 36.11 -14.33 -17.38
CA THR A 291 37.48 -14.56 -16.91
C THR A 291 37.58 -14.25 -15.42
N ALA A 292 38.71 -14.61 -14.79
CA ALA A 292 38.99 -14.22 -13.42
C ALA A 292 38.96 -12.68 -13.22
N GLU A 293 39.38 -11.90 -14.21
CA GLU A 293 39.35 -10.44 -14.17
C GLU A 293 37.91 -9.91 -14.10
N HIS A 294 36.99 -10.51 -14.87
CA HIS A 294 35.57 -10.18 -14.81
C HIS A 294 34.96 -10.53 -13.44
N ILE A 295 35.36 -11.66 -12.85
CA ILE A 295 34.92 -12.06 -11.51
C ILE A 295 35.41 -11.08 -10.44
N ASP A 296 36.68 -10.68 -10.52
CA ASP A 296 37.26 -9.73 -9.57
C ASP A 296 36.69 -8.31 -9.75
N ALA A 297 36.38 -7.92 -10.99
CA ALA A 297 35.68 -6.66 -11.26
C ALA A 297 34.27 -6.66 -10.66
N ALA A 298 33.52 -7.75 -10.80
CA ALA A 298 32.21 -7.92 -10.18
C ALA A 298 32.27 -7.86 -8.65
N ARG A 299 33.25 -8.54 -8.04
CA ARG A 299 33.47 -8.49 -6.58
C ARG A 299 33.80 -7.09 -6.08
N ARG A 300 34.71 -6.37 -6.76
CA ARG A 300 35.03 -4.98 -6.42
C ARG A 300 33.82 -4.06 -6.58
N TRP A 301 33.04 -4.26 -7.64
CA TRP A 301 31.81 -3.50 -7.86
C TRP A 301 30.84 -3.72 -6.71
N ALA A 302 30.58 -4.97 -6.33
CA ALA A 302 29.69 -5.32 -5.23
C ALA A 302 30.14 -4.72 -3.91
N ALA A 303 31.38 -4.98 -3.51
CA ALA A 303 31.94 -4.47 -2.26
C ALA A 303 31.94 -2.94 -2.20
N THR A 304 32.10 -2.25 -3.35
CA THR A 304 32.01 -0.79 -3.39
C THR A 304 30.55 -0.33 -3.33
N PHE A 305 29.64 -1.02 -4.01
CA PHE A 305 28.21 -0.71 -4.05
C PHE A 305 27.55 -0.84 -2.67
N THR A 306 27.91 -1.87 -1.90
CA THR A 306 27.38 -2.13 -0.54
C THR A 306 28.20 -1.47 0.57
N ALA A 307 29.25 -0.70 0.24
CA ALA A 307 30.05 -0.03 1.26
C ALA A 307 29.31 1.17 1.88
N ASP A 308 29.31 1.23 3.21
CA ASP A 308 28.79 2.36 3.98
C ASP A 308 29.80 3.52 4.03
N ARG A 309 29.94 4.24 2.91
CA ARG A 309 30.91 5.32 2.73
C ARG A 309 30.32 6.68 3.06
N GLU A 310 31.11 7.54 3.72
CA GLU A 310 30.69 8.89 4.11
C GLU A 310 30.34 9.76 2.89
N GLU A 311 31.09 9.64 1.80
CA GLU A 311 30.79 10.33 0.54
C GLU A 311 29.43 9.93 -0.05
N PHE A 312 29.01 8.67 0.12
CA PHE A 312 27.71 8.21 -0.35
C PHE A 312 26.60 8.74 0.56
N ARG A 313 26.81 8.74 1.88
CA ARG A 313 25.87 9.33 2.83
C ARG A 313 25.72 10.84 2.63
N ALA A 314 26.80 11.55 2.36
CA ALA A 314 26.79 12.99 2.12
C ALA A 314 25.92 13.38 0.90
N ALA A 315 25.87 12.52 -0.12
CA ALA A 315 25.03 12.71 -1.30
C ALA A 315 23.52 12.76 -0.99
N ALA A 316 23.08 12.17 0.13
CA ALA A 316 21.69 12.20 0.56
C ALA A 316 21.14 13.63 0.72
N ARG A 317 22.01 14.59 1.07
CA ARG A 317 21.62 16.01 1.19
C ARG A 317 21.14 16.58 -0.14
N ARG A 318 21.85 16.27 -1.23
CA ARG A 318 21.47 16.71 -2.57
C ARG A 318 20.19 16.02 -3.05
N LEU A 319 20.07 14.72 -2.74
CA LEU A 319 18.87 13.95 -3.04
C LEU A 319 17.64 14.53 -2.33
N ALA A 320 17.77 14.90 -1.05
CA ALA A 320 16.71 15.54 -0.27
C ALA A 320 16.32 16.90 -0.85
N ALA A 321 17.30 17.72 -1.24
CA ALA A 321 17.05 19.04 -1.84
C ALA A 321 16.29 18.97 -3.17
N LEU A 322 16.55 17.94 -3.98
CA LEU A 322 15.93 17.78 -5.29
C LEU A 322 14.57 17.08 -5.25
N LEU A 323 14.44 16.03 -4.45
CA LEU A 323 13.18 15.27 -4.38
C LEU A 323 12.16 15.90 -3.42
N PHE A 324 12.62 16.61 -2.39
CA PHE A 324 11.76 17.24 -1.38
C PHE A 324 12.09 18.72 -1.17
N PRO A 325 12.10 19.56 -2.22
CA PRO A 325 12.50 20.97 -2.12
C PRO A 325 11.68 21.75 -1.09
N GLU A 326 10.39 21.45 -0.98
CA GLU A 326 9.45 22.08 -0.05
C GLU A 326 9.77 21.74 1.41
N ALA A 327 10.17 20.50 1.71
CA ALA A 327 10.49 20.10 3.08
C ALA A 327 11.95 20.45 3.45
N TYR A 328 12.87 20.41 2.48
CA TYR A 328 14.29 20.67 2.68
C TYR A 328 14.59 22.11 3.12
N THR A 329 13.86 23.09 2.57
CA THR A 329 14.06 24.51 2.90
C THR A 329 13.50 24.91 4.27
N VAL A 330 12.52 24.18 4.80
CA VAL A 330 11.81 24.54 6.04
C VAL A 330 12.65 24.32 7.30
N ARG A 331 13.50 23.29 7.32
CA ARG A 331 14.25 22.87 8.53
C ARG A 331 15.76 22.85 8.32
N GLY A 332 16.28 23.92 7.71
CA GLY A 332 17.72 24.19 7.72
C GLY A 332 18.56 23.32 6.80
N GLU A 333 17.98 22.81 5.70
CA GLU A 333 18.74 22.20 4.60
C GLU A 333 19.54 20.95 5.02
N THR A 334 18.93 20.12 5.87
CA THR A 334 19.48 18.83 6.31
C THR A 334 18.51 17.70 6.01
N VAL A 335 19.01 16.48 5.79
CA VAL A 335 18.17 15.29 5.56
C VAL A 335 17.22 15.05 6.73
N GLN A 336 17.72 15.14 7.97
CA GLN A 336 16.89 14.98 9.16
C GLN A 336 15.79 16.05 9.25
N GLY A 337 16.13 17.30 8.93
CA GLY A 337 15.16 18.40 8.85
C GLY A 337 14.09 18.15 7.79
N THR A 338 14.47 17.66 6.60
CA THR A 338 13.54 17.30 5.52
C THR A 338 12.57 16.22 5.97
N VAL A 339 13.07 15.11 6.53
CA VAL A 339 12.23 14.00 6.99
C VAL A 339 11.27 14.48 8.08
N GLN A 340 11.77 15.25 9.07
CA GLN A 340 10.92 15.79 10.12
C GLN A 340 9.82 16.71 9.58
N ALA A 341 10.17 17.61 8.65
CA ALA A 341 9.20 18.53 8.05
C ALA A 341 8.13 17.78 7.27
N TRP A 342 8.53 16.77 6.49
CA TRP A 342 7.59 15.91 5.77
C TRP A 342 6.68 15.14 6.72
N VAL A 343 7.24 14.49 7.75
CA VAL A 343 6.47 13.70 8.72
C VAL A 343 5.45 14.57 9.43
N ASN A 344 5.83 15.77 9.89
CA ASN A 344 4.90 16.68 10.53
C ASN A 344 3.75 17.09 9.60
N ALA A 345 4.06 17.45 8.35
CA ALA A 345 3.05 17.82 7.37
C ALA A 345 2.11 16.66 7.03
N HIS A 346 2.66 15.44 6.92
CA HIS A 346 1.89 14.24 6.66
C HIS A 346 0.95 13.90 7.84
N GLU A 347 1.45 13.94 9.08
CA GLU A 347 0.64 13.66 10.27
C GLU A 347 -0.44 14.72 10.51
N GLU A 348 -0.12 15.99 10.23
CA GLU A 348 -1.09 17.09 10.25
C GLU A 348 -2.18 16.85 9.20
N ALA A 349 -1.81 16.55 7.95
CA ALA A 349 -2.76 16.25 6.88
C ALA A 349 -3.64 15.02 7.18
N VAL A 350 -3.07 13.97 7.77
CA VAL A 350 -3.84 12.79 8.22
C VAL A 350 -4.81 13.16 9.33
N THR A 351 -4.40 14.01 10.26
CA THR A 351 -5.25 14.48 11.37
C THR A 351 -6.37 15.39 10.87
N GLU A 352 -6.05 16.35 10.00
CA GLU A 352 -7.03 17.24 9.34
C GLU A 352 -8.03 16.45 8.52
N LYS A 353 -7.55 15.46 7.76
CA LYS A 353 -8.43 14.58 6.99
C LYS A 353 -9.35 13.78 7.90
N ARG A 354 -8.83 13.23 8.99
CA ARG A 354 -9.64 12.52 9.99
C ARG A 354 -10.70 13.45 10.62
N GLN A 355 -10.31 14.67 11.01
CA GLN A 355 -11.23 15.67 11.56
C GLN A 355 -12.27 16.11 10.53
N ALA A 356 -11.89 16.33 9.28
CA ALA A 356 -12.80 16.68 8.20
C ALA A 356 -13.78 15.53 7.90
N THR A 357 -13.33 14.28 7.94
CA THR A 357 -14.20 13.10 7.83
C THR A 357 -15.14 12.97 9.02
N GLU A 358 -14.67 13.19 10.25
CA GLU A 358 -15.49 13.20 11.47
C GLU A 358 -16.52 14.35 11.44
N GLU A 359 -16.12 15.56 11.06
CA GLU A 359 -17.01 16.71 10.90
C GLU A 359 -18.01 16.53 9.75
N ALA A 360 -17.60 15.97 8.61
CA ALA A 360 -18.49 15.68 7.50
C ALA A 360 -19.53 14.62 7.90
N THR A 361 -19.10 13.60 8.65
CA THR A 361 -19.99 12.59 9.25
C THR A 361 -20.99 13.26 10.21
N LEU A 362 -20.52 14.10 11.13
CA LEU A 362 -21.38 14.82 12.09
C LEU A 362 -22.34 15.81 11.41
N ARG A 363 -21.89 16.54 10.38
CA ARG A 363 -22.74 17.47 9.59
C ARG A 363 -23.81 16.72 8.82
N ARG A 364 -23.49 15.55 8.23
CA ARG A 364 -24.48 14.69 7.56
C ARG A 364 -25.49 14.09 8.54
N GLN A 365 -25.06 13.73 9.75
CA GLN A 365 -25.96 13.26 10.82
C GLN A 365 -26.87 14.37 11.38
N THR A 366 -26.52 15.66 11.19
CA THR A 366 -27.23 16.81 11.78
C THR A 366 -27.95 17.71 10.78
N ASP A 367 -27.78 17.54 9.46
CA ASP A 367 -28.47 18.33 8.44
C ASP A 367 -29.95 17.95 8.32
N PRO A 368 -30.91 18.84 8.67
CA PRO A 368 -32.34 18.55 8.57
C PRO A 368 -32.87 18.45 7.13
N ARG A 369 -32.05 18.77 6.12
CA ARG A 369 -32.47 18.90 4.71
C ARG A 369 -32.40 17.60 3.88
N VAL A 370 -32.04 16.47 4.50
CA VAL A 370 -32.13 15.14 3.84
C VAL A 370 -33.55 14.54 3.92
N PHE A 371 -34.49 15.22 4.58
CA PHE A 371 -35.92 14.94 4.46
C PHE A 371 -36.59 16.03 3.61
N ASP A 372 -36.52 15.92 2.28
CA ASP A 372 -37.42 16.69 1.41
C ASP A 372 -38.80 16.05 1.36
N GLU A 373 -39.79 16.93 1.49
CA GLU A 373 -41.21 16.75 1.68
C GLU A 373 -41.91 16.34 0.36
N THR A 374 -41.56 15.18 -0.18
CA THR A 374 -42.46 14.48 -1.12
C THR A 374 -43.14 13.33 -0.40
N GLY A 375 -44.37 13.62 0.03
CA GLY A 375 -45.23 12.75 0.82
C GLY A 375 -45.74 11.51 0.07
N ASP A 376 -44.84 10.60 -0.25
CA ASP A 376 -45.14 9.17 -0.30
C ASP A 376 -44.34 8.50 0.81
N SER A 377 -45.02 8.06 1.87
CA SER A 377 -44.40 7.19 2.87
C SER A 377 -44.24 5.79 2.26
N PRO A 378 -43.02 5.26 2.04
CA PRO A 378 -42.86 3.82 1.98
C PRO A 378 -42.92 3.35 3.42
N SER A 379 -44.03 2.72 3.78
CA SER A 379 -44.09 1.88 4.98
C SER A 379 -42.99 0.80 4.88
N GLY A 380 -41.90 0.95 5.63
CA GLY A 380 -40.81 0.00 5.69
C GLY A 380 -39.64 0.57 6.49
N ILE A 381 -39.03 -0.25 7.32
CA ILE A 381 -37.88 0.08 8.19
C ILE A 381 -36.76 0.72 7.32
N PRO A 382 -36.09 1.80 7.75
CA PRO A 382 -34.94 2.34 7.00
C PRO A 382 -33.86 1.25 6.89
N GLY A 383 -33.31 1.05 5.69
CA GLY A 383 -32.24 0.08 5.39
C GLY A 383 -32.71 -1.36 5.11
N SER A 384 -32.23 -1.95 4.01
CA SER A 384 -32.50 -3.35 3.66
C SER A 384 -31.38 -4.27 4.16
N VAL A 385 -31.74 -5.47 4.61
CA VAL A 385 -30.78 -6.52 5.01
C VAL A 385 -31.05 -7.78 4.19
N THR A 386 -30.02 -8.61 3.98
CA THR A 386 -30.12 -9.86 3.23
C THR A 386 -29.27 -10.98 3.86
N PRO A 387 -29.79 -12.21 3.96
CA PRO A 387 -28.99 -13.38 4.32
C PRO A 387 -28.10 -13.88 3.18
N TYR A 388 -28.23 -13.33 1.98
CA TYR A 388 -27.55 -13.81 0.78
C TYR A 388 -26.44 -12.85 0.34
N PHE A 389 -25.19 -13.28 0.50
CA PHE A 389 -24.03 -12.45 0.14
C PHE A 389 -24.03 -12.02 -1.34
N HIS A 390 -24.47 -12.91 -2.25
CA HIS A 390 -24.54 -12.61 -3.68
C HIS A 390 -25.52 -11.47 -4.03
N GLU A 391 -26.51 -11.18 -3.18
CA GLU A 391 -27.41 -10.03 -3.38
C GLU A 391 -26.69 -8.71 -3.07
N VAL A 392 -25.74 -8.72 -2.13
CA VAL A 392 -24.88 -7.56 -1.85
C VAL A 392 -23.91 -7.32 -3.02
N GLU A 393 -23.27 -8.38 -3.52
CA GLU A 393 -22.40 -8.30 -4.71
C GLU A 393 -23.15 -7.74 -5.91
N LYS A 394 -24.34 -8.29 -6.19
CA LYS A 394 -25.21 -7.82 -7.27
C LYS A 394 -25.62 -6.36 -7.08
N ALA A 395 -26.00 -5.95 -5.87
CA ALA A 395 -26.38 -4.57 -5.60
C ALA A 395 -25.21 -3.60 -5.89
N ILE A 396 -23.98 -3.98 -5.53
CA ILE A 396 -22.77 -3.19 -5.83
C ILE A 396 -22.52 -3.16 -7.35
N ASP A 397 -22.66 -4.29 -8.03
CA ASP A 397 -22.47 -4.36 -9.48
C ASP A 397 -23.48 -3.48 -10.22
N ASP A 398 -24.74 -3.47 -9.78
CA ASP A 398 -25.85 -2.68 -10.33
C ASP A 398 -25.72 -1.17 -10.05
N LEU A 399 -24.87 -0.74 -9.10
CA LEU A 399 -24.64 0.70 -8.86
C LEU A 399 -24.06 1.37 -10.11
N ASP A 400 -24.55 2.57 -10.41
CA ASP A 400 -23.96 3.43 -11.43
C ASP A 400 -22.55 3.84 -11.00
N THR A 401 -21.56 3.44 -11.79
CA THR A 401 -20.15 3.67 -11.46
C THR A 401 -19.78 5.14 -11.57
N GLU A 402 -20.41 5.91 -12.46
CA GLU A 402 -20.19 7.36 -12.52
C GLU A 402 -20.75 8.03 -11.29
N ALA A 403 -21.96 7.67 -10.85
CA ALA A 403 -22.56 8.22 -9.64
C ALA A 403 -21.72 7.90 -8.40
N VAL A 404 -21.21 6.67 -8.30
CA VAL A 404 -20.30 6.29 -7.21
C VAL A 404 -19.01 7.09 -7.28
N ALA A 405 -18.38 7.18 -8.46
CA ALA A 405 -17.14 7.93 -8.62
C ALA A 405 -17.33 9.42 -8.29
N GLU A 406 -18.42 10.03 -8.76
CA GLU A 406 -18.82 11.42 -8.48
C GLU A 406 -18.96 11.69 -6.99
N ALA A 407 -19.60 10.76 -6.26
CA ALA A 407 -19.80 10.89 -4.83
C ALA A 407 -18.52 10.67 -4.00
N THR A 408 -17.48 10.04 -4.57
CA THR A 408 -16.33 9.52 -3.82
C THR A 408 -14.99 10.11 -4.25
N ILE A 409 -14.58 9.86 -5.49
CA ILE A 409 -13.19 10.03 -5.94
C ILE A 409 -13.02 11.12 -7.01
N VAL A 410 -14.11 11.70 -7.52
CA VAL A 410 -14.09 12.77 -8.51
C VAL A 410 -14.13 14.13 -7.82
N THR A 411 -13.17 15.00 -8.14
CA THR A 411 -13.22 16.43 -7.80
C THR A 411 -13.94 17.22 -8.89
N ALA A 412 -13.70 16.89 -10.16
CA ALA A 412 -14.42 17.44 -11.30
C ALA A 412 -14.33 16.49 -12.51
N TRP A 413 -15.32 16.54 -13.40
CA TRP A 413 -15.27 15.79 -14.67
C TRP A 413 -14.39 16.53 -15.70
N ASN A 414 -13.63 15.78 -16.50
CA ASN A 414 -12.80 16.29 -17.58
C ASN A 414 -13.37 15.90 -18.95
N ASP A 415 -14.55 16.44 -19.26
CA ASP A 415 -15.28 16.12 -20.50
C ASP A 415 -14.60 16.66 -21.77
N ASN A 416 -13.58 17.51 -21.63
CA ASN A 416 -12.77 18.01 -22.75
C ASN A 416 -11.79 16.95 -23.28
N LYS A 417 -11.51 15.89 -22.50
CA LYS A 417 -10.60 14.82 -22.91
C LYS A 417 -11.41 13.70 -23.55
N GLY A 418 -11.15 13.49 -24.85
CA GLY A 418 -11.70 12.34 -25.58
C GLY A 418 -11.10 11.02 -25.09
N GLY A 419 -11.92 10.22 -24.42
CA GLY A 419 -11.80 8.76 -24.36
C GLY A 419 -12.81 8.15 -25.33
N GLY A 420 -12.72 6.84 -25.61
CA GLY A 420 -13.79 6.16 -26.36
C GLY A 420 -15.17 6.34 -25.69
N SER A 421 -16.26 5.95 -26.36
CA SER A 421 -17.63 6.08 -25.83
C SER A 421 -17.89 5.33 -24.50
N ASP A 422 -16.93 4.53 -24.07
CA ASP A 422 -16.93 3.68 -22.87
C ASP A 422 -16.13 4.28 -21.69
N LYS A 423 -15.58 5.50 -21.84
CA LYS A 423 -14.72 6.13 -20.85
C LYS A 423 -15.09 7.56 -20.58
N ARG A 424 -15.03 7.96 -19.31
CA ARG A 424 -15.15 9.36 -18.91
C ARG A 424 -14.04 9.77 -17.95
N HIS A 425 -13.30 10.79 -18.34
CA HIS A 425 -12.14 11.27 -17.59
C HIS A 425 -12.55 12.22 -16.46
N PHE A 426 -11.77 12.24 -15.39
CA PHE A 426 -12.02 13.10 -14.23
C PHE A 426 -10.74 13.54 -13.54
N TYR A 427 -10.81 14.61 -12.75
CA TYR A 427 -9.78 15.05 -11.82
C TYR A 427 -10.00 14.33 -10.48
N PRO A 428 -9.04 13.54 -9.98
CA PRO A 428 -9.24 12.72 -8.80
C PRO A 428 -9.01 13.50 -7.50
N VAL A 429 -9.63 13.04 -6.41
CA VAL A 429 -9.43 13.63 -5.06
C VAL A 429 -8.00 13.54 -4.54
N TRP A 430 -7.17 12.63 -5.07
CA TRP A 430 -5.74 12.50 -4.73
C TRP A 430 -4.81 13.31 -5.64
N GLY A 431 -5.35 14.04 -6.61
CA GLY A 431 -4.57 14.85 -7.54
C GLY A 431 -5.45 15.92 -8.21
N PRO A 432 -6.04 16.85 -7.44
CA PRO A 432 -7.02 17.81 -7.96
C PRO A 432 -6.41 18.77 -8.99
N ASP A 433 -5.10 19.05 -8.90
CA ASP A 433 -4.36 19.91 -9.84
C ASP A 433 -3.73 19.12 -11.00
N SER A 434 -4.01 17.82 -11.12
CA SER A 434 -3.55 17.03 -12.26
C SER A 434 -4.20 17.51 -13.56
N ASN A 435 -3.65 17.12 -14.71
CA ASN A 435 -4.27 17.42 -16.01
C ASN A 435 -5.56 16.62 -16.29
N GLY A 436 -6.03 15.82 -15.31
CA GLY A 436 -7.29 15.07 -15.35
C GLY A 436 -7.39 14.07 -16.51
N SER A 437 -6.27 13.64 -17.08
CA SER A 437 -6.25 12.79 -18.30
C SER A 437 -5.83 11.35 -18.04
N ALA A 438 -5.17 11.08 -16.91
CA ALA A 438 -4.74 9.74 -16.51
C ALA A 438 -5.85 8.94 -15.80
N THR A 439 -6.83 9.62 -15.23
CA THR A 439 -7.93 9.03 -14.46
C THR A 439 -9.23 9.02 -15.27
N PHE A 440 -9.88 7.87 -15.33
CA PHE A 440 -11.18 7.72 -15.97
C PHE A 440 -12.03 6.60 -15.36
N VAL A 441 -13.35 6.74 -15.46
CA VAL A 441 -14.30 5.66 -15.21
C VAL A 441 -14.44 4.85 -16.49
N ASN A 442 -14.32 3.52 -16.39
CA ASN A 442 -14.67 2.59 -17.46
C ASN A 442 -16.13 2.15 -17.27
N LEU A 443 -17.01 2.67 -18.13
CA LEU A 443 -18.45 2.45 -18.04
C LEU A 443 -18.85 1.00 -18.36
N ALA A 444 -18.11 0.32 -19.24
CA ALA A 444 -18.35 -1.08 -19.57
C ALA A 444 -17.80 -2.04 -18.50
N GLY A 445 -16.76 -1.61 -17.78
CA GLY A 445 -16.07 -2.42 -16.77
C GLY A 445 -16.61 -2.26 -15.34
N GLY A 446 -17.29 -1.14 -15.04
CA GLY A 446 -17.84 -0.88 -13.70
C GLY A 446 -16.78 -0.48 -12.65
N PHE A 447 -15.65 0.06 -13.09
CA PHE A 447 -14.53 0.48 -12.24
C PHE A 447 -13.89 1.77 -12.76
N ALA A 448 -13.10 2.44 -11.90
CA ALA A 448 -12.20 3.52 -12.31
C ALA A 448 -10.78 2.97 -12.55
N ILE A 449 -10.02 3.69 -13.37
CA ILE A 449 -8.61 3.41 -13.67
C ILE A 449 -7.83 4.72 -13.51
N ASP A 450 -6.62 4.60 -12.95
CA ASP A 450 -5.58 5.62 -13.03
C ASP A 450 -4.38 5.06 -13.83
N THR A 451 -4.13 5.62 -15.02
CA THR A 451 -3.03 5.17 -15.88
C THR A 451 -1.67 5.69 -15.43
N GLY A 452 -1.62 6.72 -14.59
CA GLY A 452 -0.39 7.18 -13.94
C GLY A 452 0.03 6.28 -12.78
N ALA A 453 -0.87 5.39 -12.35
CA ALA A 453 -0.73 4.48 -11.22
C ALA A 453 -0.53 3.00 -11.63
N GLY A 454 -0.03 2.74 -12.85
CA GLY A 454 0.15 1.38 -13.35
C GLY A 454 -1.15 0.66 -13.76
N ASN A 455 -2.22 1.41 -14.07
CA ASN A 455 -3.52 0.90 -14.52
C ASN A 455 -4.28 0.05 -13.48
N ALA A 456 -4.15 0.36 -12.19
CA ALA A 456 -4.90 -0.33 -11.14
C ALA A 456 -6.42 -0.18 -11.35
N LEU A 457 -7.17 -1.29 -11.20
CA LEU A 457 -8.63 -1.28 -11.24
C LEU A 457 -9.17 -0.87 -9.87
N ILE A 458 -9.85 0.27 -9.82
CA ILE A 458 -10.43 0.85 -8.61
C ILE A 458 -11.93 0.52 -8.62
N GLY A 459 -12.33 -0.54 -7.91
CA GLY A 459 -13.73 -0.94 -7.76
C GLY A 459 -14.51 -0.04 -6.81
N LYS A 460 -15.84 -0.05 -6.89
CA LYS A 460 -16.74 0.86 -6.11
C LYS A 460 -16.49 0.86 -4.59
N PRO A 461 -16.29 -0.29 -3.91
CA PRO A 461 -15.96 -0.26 -2.48
C PRO A 461 -14.61 0.40 -2.20
N LYS A 462 -13.62 0.22 -3.10
CA LYS A 462 -12.32 0.88 -3.01
C LYS A 462 -12.44 2.39 -3.20
N MET A 463 -13.31 2.85 -4.12
CA MET A 463 -13.59 4.29 -4.28
C MET A 463 -14.08 4.91 -2.95
N ALA A 464 -14.99 4.22 -2.27
CA ALA A 464 -15.49 4.65 -0.96
C ALA A 464 -14.39 4.67 0.12
N LEU A 465 -13.50 3.67 0.16
CA LEU A 465 -12.36 3.65 1.07
C LEU A 465 -11.37 4.80 0.81
N ILE A 466 -11.05 5.08 -0.45
CA ILE A 466 -10.18 6.21 -0.82
C ILE A 466 -10.80 7.53 -0.32
N ALA A 467 -12.10 7.70 -0.54
CA ALA A 467 -12.82 8.90 -0.14
C ALA A 467 -12.90 9.07 1.38
N VAL A 468 -13.20 8.00 2.13
CA VAL A 468 -13.43 8.07 3.58
C VAL A 468 -12.15 7.92 4.39
N GLU A 469 -11.33 6.92 4.09
CA GLU A 469 -10.13 6.57 4.87
C GLU A 469 -8.85 7.16 4.28
N GLY A 470 -8.87 7.66 3.04
CA GLY A 470 -7.64 8.00 2.34
C GLY A 470 -6.78 6.80 2.00
N ASP A 471 -7.43 5.65 1.87
CA ASP A 471 -6.83 4.43 1.38
C ASP A 471 -6.10 4.69 0.05
N SER A 472 -5.03 3.94 -0.19
CA SER A 472 -4.23 4.10 -1.39
C SER A 472 -5.06 3.75 -2.62
N TYR A 473 -5.01 4.60 -3.64
CA TYR A 473 -5.59 4.30 -4.95
C TYR A 473 -4.75 3.25 -5.72
N HIS A 474 -3.59 2.88 -5.17
CA HIS A 474 -2.77 1.74 -5.61
C HIS A 474 -3.20 0.45 -4.90
N GLY A 475 -2.97 -0.71 -5.53
CA GLY A 475 -3.16 -2.02 -4.89
C GLY A 475 -4.39 -2.85 -5.32
N GLY A 476 -5.09 -2.43 -6.38
CA GLY A 476 -6.21 -3.18 -6.95
C GLY A 476 -7.52 -3.04 -6.16
N ALA A 477 -8.50 -3.90 -6.46
CA ALA A 477 -9.81 -3.85 -5.83
C ALA A 477 -9.74 -4.23 -4.35
N ALA A 478 -10.56 -3.57 -3.51
CA ALA A 478 -10.70 -3.92 -2.10
C ALA A 478 -11.14 -5.39 -1.95
N SER A 479 -10.62 -6.08 -0.94
CA SER A 479 -10.96 -7.48 -0.64
C SER A 479 -11.15 -7.68 0.87
N GLY A 480 -11.74 -8.79 1.28
CA GLY A 480 -11.85 -9.17 2.70
C GLY A 480 -12.52 -8.11 3.58
N ALA A 481 -11.82 -7.71 4.66
CA ALA A 481 -12.31 -6.70 5.59
C ALA A 481 -12.43 -5.30 4.95
N ASP A 482 -11.50 -4.93 4.08
CA ASP A 482 -11.52 -3.65 3.36
C ASP A 482 -12.73 -3.57 2.45
N TRP A 483 -13.02 -4.64 1.71
CA TRP A 483 -14.21 -4.71 0.89
C TRP A 483 -15.48 -4.49 1.73
N ARG A 484 -15.61 -5.19 2.86
CA ARG A 484 -16.77 -5.02 3.76
C ARG A 484 -16.89 -3.60 4.28
N ARG A 485 -15.78 -2.97 4.69
CA ARG A 485 -15.75 -1.57 5.12
C ARG A 485 -16.14 -0.60 4.00
N GLY A 486 -15.61 -0.81 2.79
CA GLY A 486 -15.95 -0.01 1.62
C GLY A 486 -17.44 -0.11 1.25
N VAL A 487 -18.01 -1.30 1.32
CA VAL A 487 -19.46 -1.53 1.12
C VAL A 487 -20.29 -0.84 2.19
N GLN A 488 -19.84 -0.91 3.44
CA GLN A 488 -20.48 -0.19 4.54
C GLN A 488 -20.49 1.32 4.28
N TYR A 489 -19.39 1.89 3.80
CA TYR A 489 -19.33 3.32 3.46
C TYR A 489 -20.23 3.68 2.28
N LEU A 490 -20.29 2.85 1.23
CA LEU A 490 -21.24 3.06 0.14
C LEU A 490 -22.67 3.22 0.66
N ARG A 491 -23.09 2.36 1.60
CA ARG A 491 -24.42 2.43 2.21
C ARG A 491 -24.57 3.61 3.18
N GLU A 492 -23.70 3.70 4.17
CA GLU A 492 -23.90 4.56 5.34
C GLU A 492 -23.42 6.00 5.14
N VAL A 493 -22.34 6.18 4.36
CA VAL A 493 -21.72 7.49 4.14
C VAL A 493 -22.22 8.12 2.85
N PHE A 494 -22.35 7.32 1.80
CA PHE A 494 -22.72 7.79 0.46
C PHE A 494 -24.21 7.53 0.12
N GLY A 495 -24.94 6.79 0.96
CA GLY A 495 -26.39 6.60 0.81
C GLY A 495 -26.80 5.72 -0.37
N PHE A 496 -25.89 4.92 -0.92
CA PHE A 496 -26.24 3.97 -1.97
C PHE A 496 -27.09 2.82 -1.42
N ASP A 497 -28.08 2.38 -2.20
CA ASP A 497 -28.99 1.29 -1.82
C ASP A 497 -28.27 -0.07 -1.96
N VAL A 498 -27.49 -0.41 -0.94
CA VAL A 498 -26.79 -1.69 -0.83
C VAL A 498 -27.24 -2.38 0.47
N PRO A 499 -27.80 -3.60 0.43
CA PRO A 499 -28.29 -4.27 1.63
C PRO A 499 -27.17 -4.70 2.57
N ALA A 500 -27.45 -4.77 3.87
CA ALA A 500 -26.53 -5.39 4.83
C ALA A 500 -26.54 -6.90 4.76
N HIS A 501 -25.36 -7.53 4.65
CA HIS A 501 -25.29 -8.97 4.77
C HIS A 501 -25.46 -9.41 6.23
N VAL A 502 -26.55 -10.13 6.51
CA VAL A 502 -26.87 -10.68 7.82
C VAL A 502 -27.13 -12.18 7.68
N PRO A 503 -26.10 -13.05 7.80
CA PRO A 503 -26.27 -14.47 7.59
C PRO A 503 -27.21 -15.05 8.64
N GLU A 504 -28.15 -15.86 8.17
CA GLU A 504 -29.07 -16.62 9.00
C GLU A 504 -28.42 -17.92 9.50
N ARG A 505 -29.11 -18.60 10.41
CA ARG A 505 -28.74 -19.93 10.83
C ARG A 505 -28.72 -20.87 9.63
N GLY A 506 -27.66 -21.66 9.54
CA GLY A 506 -27.47 -22.63 8.45
C GLY A 506 -26.79 -22.04 7.21
N THR A 507 -26.57 -20.71 7.15
CA THR A 507 -25.77 -20.10 6.08
C THR A 507 -24.36 -20.67 6.11
N LYS A 508 -23.87 -21.14 4.95
CA LYS A 508 -22.51 -21.66 4.81
C LYS A 508 -21.49 -20.54 4.92
N LYS A 509 -20.45 -20.78 5.70
CA LYS A 509 -19.25 -19.95 5.80
C LYS A 509 -18.29 -20.26 4.65
N PRO A 510 -17.30 -19.37 4.39
CA PRO A 510 -16.23 -19.63 3.42
C PRO A 510 -15.40 -20.89 3.70
N ASP A 511 -15.31 -21.32 4.97
CA ASP A 511 -14.61 -22.54 5.39
C ASP A 511 -15.44 -23.84 5.21
N GLY A 512 -16.65 -23.74 4.64
CA GLY A 512 -17.57 -24.85 4.43
C GLY A 512 -18.40 -25.26 5.65
N THR A 513 -18.14 -24.70 6.83
CA THR A 513 -18.99 -24.84 8.02
C THR A 513 -20.25 -23.98 7.89
N ILE A 514 -21.18 -24.07 8.85
CA ILE A 514 -22.40 -23.24 8.86
C ILE A 514 -22.41 -22.27 10.05
N TYR A 515 -23.09 -21.15 9.90
CA TYR A 515 -23.45 -20.29 11.02
C TYR A 515 -24.55 -20.98 11.84
N GLU A 516 -24.24 -21.43 13.05
CA GLU A 516 -25.26 -21.97 13.97
C GLU A 516 -26.21 -20.90 14.50
N ARG A 517 -25.79 -19.63 14.43
CA ARG A 517 -26.54 -18.41 14.76
C ARG A 517 -25.95 -17.24 13.98
N THR A 518 -26.73 -16.19 13.73
CA THR A 518 -26.22 -14.94 13.16
C THR A 518 -25.04 -14.45 14.00
N PRO A 519 -23.88 -14.08 13.44
CA PRO A 519 -22.72 -13.64 14.20
C PRO A 519 -22.92 -12.24 14.80
N LEU A 520 -22.13 -11.87 15.82
CA LEU A 520 -22.36 -10.61 16.54
C LEU A 520 -22.06 -9.38 15.68
N TRP A 521 -21.04 -9.44 14.83
CA TRP A 521 -20.75 -8.37 13.87
C TRP A 521 -21.96 -8.09 12.96
N ALA A 522 -22.64 -9.14 12.48
CA ALA A 522 -23.81 -9.01 11.62
C ALA A 522 -25.02 -8.43 12.37
N LEU A 523 -25.14 -8.71 13.68
CA LEU A 523 -26.14 -8.03 14.51
C LEU A 523 -25.84 -6.55 14.66
N CYS A 524 -24.58 -6.16 14.85
CA CYS A 524 -24.20 -4.76 14.93
C CYS A 524 -24.52 -4.04 13.62
N ASP A 525 -24.18 -4.64 12.48
CA ASP A 525 -24.48 -4.07 11.17
C ASP A 525 -25.99 -4.01 10.89
N ALA A 526 -26.74 -5.04 11.27
CA ALA A 526 -28.21 -5.01 11.21
C ALA A 526 -28.79 -3.91 12.10
N ALA A 527 -28.25 -3.74 13.31
CA ALA A 527 -28.73 -2.74 14.26
C ALA A 527 -28.57 -1.32 13.74
N VAL A 528 -27.43 -1.05 13.09
CA VAL A 528 -27.12 0.21 12.42
C VAL A 528 -28.02 0.38 11.20
N THR A 529 -28.14 -0.66 10.37
CA THR A 529 -28.97 -0.63 9.15
C THR A 529 -30.42 -0.31 9.47
N PHE A 530 -31.02 -0.98 10.47
CA PHE A 530 -32.40 -0.74 10.91
C PHE A 530 -32.57 0.55 11.75
N GLY A 531 -31.50 1.26 12.06
CA GLY A 531 -31.54 2.46 12.92
C GLY A 531 -31.88 2.17 14.39
N THR A 532 -31.76 0.93 14.85
CA THR A 532 -31.96 0.56 16.27
C THR A 532 -30.78 0.97 17.16
N CYS A 533 -29.61 1.19 16.55
CA CYS A 533 -28.38 1.66 17.20
C CYS A 533 -27.66 2.59 16.23
N SER A 534 -27.12 3.71 16.70
CA SER A 534 -26.13 4.44 15.89
C SER A 534 -24.79 3.70 15.91
N ARG A 535 -23.92 3.94 14.93
CA ARG A 535 -22.58 3.34 14.92
C ARG A 535 -21.75 3.82 16.12
N ASP A 536 -21.89 5.09 16.49
CA ASP A 536 -21.13 5.72 17.58
C ASP A 536 -21.54 5.21 18.96
N ASP A 537 -22.74 4.62 19.07
CA ASP A 537 -23.23 3.98 20.29
C ASP A 537 -22.75 2.53 20.43
N LEU A 538 -22.06 1.95 19.43
CA LEU A 538 -21.48 0.61 19.56
C LEU A 538 -20.37 0.63 20.60
N ILE A 539 -20.32 -0.42 21.42
CA ILE A 539 -19.32 -0.55 22.49
C ILE A 539 -18.25 -1.55 22.09
N GLU A 540 -16.99 -1.12 22.11
CA GLU A 540 -15.85 -2.01 21.96
C GLU A 540 -15.67 -2.83 23.24
N LYS A 541 -15.47 -4.15 23.08
CA LYS A 541 -15.18 -5.09 24.16
C LYS A 541 -13.97 -5.91 23.80
N THR A 542 -13.27 -6.39 24.82
CA THR A 542 -12.15 -7.33 24.67
C THR A 542 -12.60 -8.70 25.12
N SER A 543 -12.38 -9.73 24.31
CA SER A 543 -12.60 -11.13 24.69
C SER A 543 -11.48 -11.65 25.60
N GLU A 544 -11.67 -12.84 26.16
CA GLU A 544 -10.73 -13.45 27.13
C GLU A 544 -9.33 -13.74 26.52
N ASP A 545 -9.25 -13.84 25.20
CA ASP A 545 -8.03 -14.02 24.39
C ASP A 545 -7.34 -12.68 24.03
N GLY A 546 -7.92 -11.54 24.41
CA GLY A 546 -7.37 -10.22 24.13
C GLY A 546 -7.82 -9.59 22.80
N ALA A 547 -8.63 -10.28 21.99
CA ALA A 547 -9.17 -9.71 20.75
C ALA A 547 -10.27 -8.68 21.04
N THR A 548 -10.34 -7.60 20.27
CA THR A 548 -11.41 -6.60 20.40
C THR A 548 -12.56 -6.87 19.43
N TYR A 549 -13.80 -6.62 19.88
CA TYR A 549 -15.00 -6.78 19.08
C TYR A 549 -16.08 -5.77 19.46
N TRP A 550 -16.95 -5.44 18.51
CA TRP A 550 -18.10 -4.56 18.73
C TRP A 550 -19.31 -5.31 19.31
N ASP A 551 -19.97 -4.73 20.31
CA ASP A 551 -21.24 -5.22 20.87
C ASP A 551 -22.27 -4.08 20.93
N LEU A 552 -23.53 -4.44 21.09
CA LEU A 552 -24.62 -3.48 21.23
C LEU A 552 -24.63 -2.90 22.65
N PRO A 553 -24.90 -1.59 22.81
CA PRO A 553 -24.71 -0.85 24.06
C PRO A 553 -25.61 -1.32 25.20
N ALA A 554 -26.76 -1.91 24.87
CA ALA A 554 -27.74 -2.33 25.86
C ALA A 554 -28.56 -3.57 25.45
N PRO A 555 -29.08 -4.34 26.43
CA PRO A 555 -29.97 -5.47 26.17
C PRO A 555 -31.22 -5.14 25.36
N TRP A 556 -31.77 -3.93 25.52
CA TRP A 556 -32.97 -3.52 24.80
C TRP A 556 -32.68 -3.19 23.33
N VAL A 557 -31.51 -2.60 23.01
CA VAL A 557 -31.05 -2.41 21.63
C VAL A 557 -30.88 -3.76 20.96
N TYR A 558 -30.17 -4.69 21.63
CA TYR A 558 -30.00 -6.05 21.16
C TYR A 558 -31.32 -6.76 20.86
N ASN A 559 -32.30 -6.68 21.78
CA ASN A 559 -33.59 -7.33 21.58
C ASN A 559 -34.41 -6.65 20.47
N ALA A 560 -34.33 -5.33 20.32
CA ALA A 560 -34.98 -4.59 19.24
C ALA A 560 -34.40 -4.96 17.86
N THR A 561 -33.08 -5.15 17.77
CA THR A 561 -32.44 -5.65 16.54
C THR A 561 -32.90 -7.07 16.21
N LEU A 562 -33.04 -7.96 17.20
CA LEU A 562 -33.60 -9.29 16.97
C LEU A 562 -35.05 -9.23 16.49
N GLU A 563 -35.88 -8.35 17.06
CA GLU A 563 -37.25 -8.12 16.58
C GLU A 563 -37.29 -7.66 15.12
N ALA A 564 -36.42 -6.72 14.74
CA ALA A 564 -36.33 -6.27 13.36
C ALA A 564 -35.87 -7.39 12.40
N LEU A 565 -34.98 -8.28 12.84
CA LEU A 565 -34.58 -9.47 12.06
C LEU A 565 -35.72 -10.48 11.91
N ASP A 566 -36.50 -10.71 12.97
CA ASP A 566 -37.70 -11.57 12.92
C ASP A 566 -38.73 -11.00 11.92
N GLU A 567 -38.91 -9.67 11.89
CA GLU A 567 -39.84 -8.99 10.98
C GLU A 567 -39.46 -9.16 9.50
N VAL A 568 -38.16 -9.26 9.19
CA VAL A 568 -37.66 -9.58 7.83
C VAL A 568 -37.42 -11.07 7.61
N SER A 569 -37.89 -11.93 8.52
CA SER A 569 -37.84 -13.39 8.44
C SER A 569 -36.42 -13.99 8.37
N ILE A 570 -35.43 -13.37 9.04
CA ILE A 570 -34.07 -13.94 9.18
C ILE A 570 -34.02 -14.84 10.43
N ASP A 571 -33.78 -16.15 10.24
CA ASP A 571 -33.60 -17.09 11.37
C ASP A 571 -32.26 -16.85 12.06
N HIS A 572 -32.25 -15.99 13.08
CA HIS A 572 -31.01 -15.59 13.73
C HIS A 572 -30.49 -16.59 14.80
N ASN A 573 -31.33 -17.51 15.28
CA ASN A 573 -31.06 -18.48 16.37
C ASN A 573 -30.30 -17.87 17.59
N ARG A 574 -30.83 -16.77 18.12
CA ARG A 574 -30.28 -16.07 19.29
C ARG A 574 -31.32 -15.89 20.38
N GLN A 575 -30.88 -15.99 21.63
CA GLN A 575 -31.74 -15.72 22.77
C GLN A 575 -31.72 -14.22 23.10
N ARG A 576 -32.89 -13.71 23.53
CA ARG A 576 -33.04 -12.34 24.03
C ARG A 576 -32.23 -12.13 25.30
N ARG A 577 -31.63 -10.96 25.46
CA ARG A 577 -30.94 -10.56 26.69
C ARG A 577 -31.97 -10.09 27.73
N GLY A 578 -31.81 -10.48 29.00
CA GLY A 578 -32.73 -10.11 30.08
C GLY A 578 -32.78 -8.60 30.32
N THR A 579 -33.98 -8.02 30.37
CA THR A 579 -34.18 -6.61 30.69
C THR A 579 -34.13 -6.42 32.21
N GLY A 580 -33.00 -5.95 32.73
CA GLY A 580 -32.97 -5.34 34.06
C GLY A 580 -34.02 -4.22 34.13
N THR A 581 -34.80 -4.18 35.20
CA THR A 581 -35.97 -3.29 35.38
C THR A 581 -35.61 -1.81 35.27
N THR A 582 -35.87 -1.18 34.13
CA THR A 582 -36.27 0.24 34.03
C THR A 582 -37.23 0.42 32.86
N LYS A 583 -38.53 0.41 33.15
CA LYS A 583 -39.57 0.82 32.20
C LYS A 583 -39.42 2.31 31.91
N ARG A 584 -38.90 2.67 30.73
CA ARG A 584 -39.29 3.91 30.04
C ARG A 584 -39.56 3.58 28.57
N SER A 585 -40.81 3.79 28.17
CA SER A 585 -41.31 3.54 26.81
C SER A 585 -40.67 4.49 25.79
N PRO A 586 -40.52 4.11 24.51
CA PRO A 586 -39.67 4.81 23.52
C PRO A 586 -40.18 6.17 23.00
N ARG A 587 -41.24 6.76 23.57
CA ARG A 587 -41.97 7.86 22.91
C ARG A 587 -41.72 9.27 23.46
N ARG A 588 -40.64 9.53 24.20
CA ARG A 588 -40.47 10.85 24.84
C ARG A 588 -39.04 11.33 25.12
N ILE A 589 -38.11 11.20 24.16
CA ILE A 589 -36.77 11.83 24.30
C ILE A 589 -36.42 12.78 23.13
N LEU A 590 -37.16 12.79 22.02
CA LEU A 590 -36.95 13.75 20.92
C LEU A 590 -37.66 15.10 21.09
N GLU A 591 -38.43 15.32 22.17
CA GLU A 591 -39.15 16.59 22.40
C GLU A 591 -38.60 17.46 23.55
N GLN A 592 -37.57 17.04 24.29
CA GLN A 592 -37.06 17.80 25.44
C GLN A 592 -35.78 18.62 25.20
N THR A 593 -35.18 18.57 24.01
CA THR A 593 -34.00 19.38 23.67
C THR A 593 -34.32 20.59 22.77
N ARG A 594 -35.59 20.87 22.47
CA ARG A 594 -36.01 21.99 21.59
C ARG A 594 -36.85 23.09 22.24
N SER A 595 -36.97 23.14 23.57
CA SER A 595 -37.67 24.24 24.24
C SER A 595 -36.99 24.63 25.54
N THR A 596 -36.09 25.60 25.47
CA THR A 596 -35.94 26.73 26.42
C THR A 596 -34.89 27.70 25.89
N SER A 597 -35.29 28.55 24.96
CA SER A 597 -34.70 29.89 24.79
C SER A 597 -35.79 30.89 25.16
N ASP A 598 -35.71 31.45 26.37
CA ASP A 598 -36.17 32.81 26.69
C ASP A 598 -35.78 33.15 28.14
N SER A 599 -34.90 34.13 28.29
CA SER A 599 -34.70 34.88 29.54
C SER A 599 -35.90 35.81 29.78
N PRO A 600 -36.28 36.14 31.02
CA PRO A 600 -35.68 37.33 31.64
C PRO A 600 -35.56 37.35 33.19
N ALA A 601 -34.58 38.13 33.64
CA ALA A 601 -34.55 39.04 34.80
C ALA A 601 -34.89 38.55 36.22
N GLY A 602 -33.88 38.63 37.09
CA GLY A 602 -33.93 39.45 38.31
C GLY A 602 -34.27 38.72 39.62
N GLU A 603 -33.25 38.49 40.47
CA GLU A 603 -33.25 38.75 41.92
C GLU A 603 -31.89 38.33 42.54
N THR A 604 -31.08 39.31 42.93
CA THR A 604 -30.06 39.26 44.01
C THR A 604 -30.78 39.30 45.39
N PRO A 605 -30.19 39.00 46.59
CA PRO A 605 -28.77 38.99 47.02
C PRO A 605 -28.47 37.82 48.05
N PRO A 606 -27.47 37.81 48.98
CA PRO A 606 -26.38 38.76 49.24
C PRO A 606 -24.95 38.20 49.46
N ASP A 607 -24.03 39.17 49.42
CA ASP A 607 -22.62 39.18 49.82
C ASP A 607 -22.33 38.80 51.29
N GLU A 608 -21.27 38.02 51.50
CA GLU A 608 -20.26 38.12 52.59
C GLU A 608 -18.94 37.62 51.97
N TRP A 609 -18.00 38.48 51.55
CA TRP A 609 -16.84 39.02 52.29
C TRP A 609 -16.09 38.00 53.18
N VAL A 610 -14.76 37.86 53.24
CA VAL A 610 -13.56 38.41 52.58
C VAL A 610 -12.36 37.64 53.20
N ASP A 611 -11.31 37.37 52.40
CA ASP A 611 -9.87 37.20 52.69
C ASP A 611 -9.23 36.17 53.67
N ASP A 612 -8.01 35.79 53.24
CA ASP A 612 -6.80 35.37 53.98
C ASP A 612 -6.62 33.90 54.42
N VAL A 613 -5.70 33.17 53.75
CA VAL A 613 -4.27 33.05 54.13
C VAL A 613 -3.57 32.03 53.21
N LEU A 614 -2.55 32.49 52.49
CA LEU A 614 -1.44 31.72 51.91
C LEU A 614 -0.24 31.82 52.88
N LEU A 615 0.50 30.72 53.04
CA LEU A 615 1.80 30.55 53.72
C LEU A 615 1.71 30.62 55.28
N ASP A 616 2.31 29.70 56.06
CA ASP A 616 3.61 29.08 55.87
C ASP A 616 3.83 27.90 56.85
N LEU A 617 4.82 27.06 56.53
CA LEU A 617 5.64 26.20 57.41
C LEU A 617 5.23 24.72 57.69
N LEU A 618 5.73 23.86 56.79
CA LEU A 618 6.79 22.85 57.02
C LEU A 618 6.70 21.87 58.21
N GLY A 619 6.92 20.59 57.88
CA GLY A 619 7.69 19.69 58.75
C GLY A 619 7.54 18.20 58.44
N GLY A 620 8.36 17.65 57.52
CA GLY A 620 8.52 16.20 57.31
C GLY A 620 9.04 15.84 55.93
#